data_AF-A0A968Z6M7-F1
#
_entry.id   AF-A0A968Z6M7-F1
#
_cell.length_a   1.000
_cell.length_b   1.000
_cell.length_c   1.000
_cell.angle_alpha   90.00
_cell.angle_beta   90.00
_cell.angle_gamma   90.00
#
_symmetry.space_group_name_H-M   'P 1'
#
loop_
_entity.id
_entity.type
_entity.pdbx_description
1 polymer ?
#
loop_
_entity_poly.entity_id
_entity_poly.type
_entity_poly.pdbx_seq_one_letter_code
_entity_poly.pdbx_strand_id
1 'polypeptide(L)'
;MKPSLLVIATILSTIGLSIPVRAENLAHIRQLLSTKECSQCELSGAGLVMSNLAGARLSGANLSQANLSQANLSGADLSGANLTGASLYGANLTGANLSGAILDNTDLRSAYLTNANLVGTKLDTAYVQGSYGMPNSAGTPQQFFNWGLIESKKGNHGAAVDYYNQALNLDPIFAPAYLARGIANYRLGNQDKAQKDAEVATNLFQQQQNQAGYQASANFLANMEIIRQANRDPEETSEFTNFLQGAASLALQLMMFF
;
A
#
# COMPACT_ATOMS: atom_id res chain seq x y z
N MET A 1 -60.83 32.51 50.04
CA MET A 1 -59.67 32.91 49.20
C MET A 1 -58.38 32.41 49.84
N LYS A 2 -57.69 31.47 49.19
CA LYS A 2 -56.23 31.26 49.15
C LYS A 2 -55.99 30.02 48.27
N PRO A 3 -55.43 30.15 47.06
CA PRO A 3 -55.09 28.98 46.25
C PRO A 3 -53.72 28.43 46.66
N SER A 4 -53.63 27.12 46.86
CA SER A 4 -52.36 26.42 47.07
C SER A 4 -51.72 26.12 45.71
N LEU A 5 -50.56 26.72 45.45
CA LEU A 5 -49.74 26.47 44.26
C LEU A 5 -48.97 25.16 44.42
N LEU A 6 -49.28 24.18 43.58
CA LEU A 6 -48.50 22.94 43.43
C LEU A 6 -47.28 23.25 42.53
N VAL A 7 -46.09 23.37 43.11
CA VAL A 7 -44.85 23.54 42.35
C VAL A 7 -44.33 22.15 41.98
N ILE A 8 -44.52 21.76 40.72
CA ILE A 8 -43.93 20.54 40.16
C ILE A 8 -42.48 20.86 39.76
N ALA A 9 -41.53 20.48 40.61
CA ALA A 9 -40.10 20.54 40.28
C ALA A 9 -39.75 19.40 39.32
N THR A 10 -39.60 19.73 38.04
CA THR A 10 -39.08 18.80 37.04
C THR A 10 -37.56 18.78 37.14
N ILE A 11 -37.00 17.73 37.74
CA ILE A 11 -35.55 17.49 37.74
C ILE A 11 -35.21 16.91 36.37
N LEU A 12 -34.66 17.74 35.49
CA LEU A 12 -34.10 17.31 34.21
C LEU A 12 -32.72 16.69 34.48
N SER A 13 -32.67 15.38 34.72
CA SER A 13 -31.42 14.63 34.77
C SER A 13 -30.89 14.43 33.35
N THR A 14 -29.98 15.29 32.92
CA THR A 14 -29.19 15.05 31.70
C THR A 14 -28.34 13.80 31.93
N ILE A 15 -28.78 12.66 31.41
CA ILE A 15 -27.93 11.48 31.26
C ILE A 15 -26.92 11.84 30.16
N GLY A 16 -25.79 12.41 30.57
CA GLY A 16 -24.63 12.52 29.71
C GLY A 16 -24.14 11.11 29.41
N LEU A 17 -24.40 10.63 28.19
CA LEU A 17 -23.64 9.52 27.63
C LEU A 17 -22.21 10.02 27.43
N SER A 18 -21.42 10.00 28.49
CA SER A 18 -19.97 10.15 28.38
C SER A 18 -19.49 8.90 27.66
N ILE A 19 -19.38 9.00 26.33
CA ILE A 19 -18.57 8.08 25.55
C ILE A 19 -17.20 8.13 26.23
N PRO A 20 -16.66 7.03 26.78
CA PRO A 20 -15.35 7.07 27.38
C PRO A 20 -14.37 7.39 26.25
N VAL A 21 -13.90 8.64 26.22
CA VAL A 21 -12.68 8.98 25.49
C VAL A 21 -11.61 8.09 26.12
N ARG A 22 -11.15 7.06 25.40
CA ARG A 22 -10.06 6.21 25.88
C ARG A 22 -8.85 7.11 26.05
N ALA A 23 -8.55 7.47 27.29
CA ALA A 23 -7.38 8.26 27.61
C ALA A 23 -6.13 7.45 27.26
N GLU A 24 -5.16 8.12 26.63
CA GLU A 24 -3.87 7.52 26.34
C GLU A 24 -3.20 6.99 27.63
N ASN A 25 -2.51 5.86 27.54
CA ASN A 25 -1.73 5.34 28.66
C ASN A 25 -0.39 6.08 28.76
N LEU A 26 -0.40 7.22 29.46
CA LEU A 26 0.79 8.06 29.63
C LEU A 26 1.97 7.36 30.29
N ALA A 27 1.72 6.34 31.13
CA ALA A 27 2.79 5.58 31.77
C ALA A 27 3.57 4.76 30.74
N HIS A 28 2.87 4.01 29.89
CA HIS A 28 3.49 3.23 28.82
C HIS A 28 4.13 4.13 27.74
N ILE A 29 3.50 5.26 27.40
CA ILE A 29 4.10 6.22 26.46
C ILE A 29 5.43 6.75 27.02
N ARG A 30 5.48 7.15 28.30
CA ARG A 30 6.73 7.61 28.93
C ARG A 30 7.78 6.51 28.99
N GLN A 31 7.37 5.28 29.31
CA GLN A 31 8.26 4.12 29.31
C GLN A 31 8.87 3.90 27.92
N LEU A 32 8.04 3.82 26.88
CA LEU A 32 8.49 3.63 25.49
C LEU A 32 9.45 4.75 25.07
N LEU A 33 9.08 6.00 25.29
CA LEU A 33 9.87 7.14 24.82
C LEU A 33 11.24 7.23 25.52
N SER A 34 11.31 6.90 26.82
CA SER A 34 12.53 6.95 27.62
C SER A 34 13.43 5.73 27.47
N THR A 35 12.84 4.53 27.38
CA THR A 35 13.59 3.27 27.45
C THR A 35 13.66 2.49 26.14
N LYS A 36 12.75 2.77 25.20
CA LYS A 36 12.49 1.94 24.00
C LYS A 36 11.98 0.53 24.31
N GLU A 37 11.63 0.24 25.55
CA GLU A 37 11.10 -1.06 26.00
C GLU A 37 9.60 -0.95 26.27
N CYS A 38 8.77 -1.61 25.47
CA CYS A 38 7.32 -1.64 25.68
C CYS A 38 6.66 -2.91 25.10
N SER A 39 7.25 -4.07 25.37
CA SER A 39 6.64 -5.36 25.00
C SER A 39 5.30 -5.51 25.71
N GLN A 40 4.24 -5.86 24.97
CA GLN A 40 2.87 -6.01 25.48
C GLN A 40 2.27 -4.74 26.12
N CYS A 41 2.80 -3.56 25.81
CA CYS A 41 2.23 -2.31 26.31
C CYS A 41 0.88 -1.99 25.66
N GLU A 42 -0.02 -1.43 26.46
CA GLU A 42 -1.19 -0.70 25.99
C GLU A 42 -0.80 0.71 25.51
N LEU A 43 -0.80 0.92 24.21
CA LEU A 43 -0.45 2.18 23.52
C LEU A 43 -1.55 2.58 22.51
N SER A 44 -2.78 2.06 22.68
CA SER A 44 -3.88 2.34 21.75
C SER A 44 -4.19 3.83 21.72
N GLY A 45 -4.31 4.39 20.52
CA GLY A 45 -4.57 5.82 20.32
C GLY A 45 -3.40 6.75 20.62
N ALA A 46 -2.21 6.23 20.95
CA ALA A 46 -1.07 7.06 21.34
C ALA A 46 -0.60 8.00 20.21
N GLY A 47 -0.41 9.27 20.53
CA GLY A 47 0.25 10.25 19.66
C GLY A 47 1.78 10.11 19.68
N LEU A 48 2.34 9.41 18.68
CA LEU A 48 3.77 9.12 18.53
C LEU A 48 4.37 9.67 17.22
N VAL A 49 3.76 10.71 16.67
CA VAL A 49 4.17 11.36 15.42
C VAL A 49 5.64 11.78 15.50
N MET A 50 6.42 11.49 14.46
CA MET A 50 7.84 11.84 14.33
C MET A 50 8.74 11.33 15.47
N SER A 51 8.25 10.40 16.31
CA SER A 51 9.02 9.89 17.43
C SER A 51 10.19 9.05 16.95
N ASN A 52 11.35 9.19 17.60
CA ASN A 52 12.45 8.27 17.40
C ASN A 52 12.22 7.01 18.24
N LEU A 53 11.85 5.91 17.59
CA LEU A 53 11.58 4.59 18.16
C LEU A 53 12.47 3.51 17.50
N ALA A 54 13.62 3.90 16.95
CA ALA A 54 14.55 2.97 16.33
C ALA A 54 14.99 1.92 17.35
N GLY A 55 14.94 0.64 16.95
CA GLY A 55 15.26 -0.50 17.80
C GLY A 55 14.29 -0.75 18.96
N ALA A 56 13.14 -0.08 19.02
CA ALA A 56 12.20 -0.25 20.12
C ALA A 56 11.62 -1.68 20.17
N ARG A 57 11.47 -2.20 21.39
CA ARG A 57 10.88 -3.52 21.66
C ARG A 57 9.41 -3.37 21.97
N LEU A 58 8.59 -3.54 20.95
CA LEU A 58 7.14 -3.37 20.92
C LEU A 58 6.41 -4.70 20.65
N SER A 59 7.08 -5.85 20.85
CA SER A 59 6.50 -7.17 20.60
C SER A 59 5.19 -7.34 21.37
N GLY A 60 4.11 -7.69 20.67
CA GLY A 60 2.77 -7.87 21.23
C GLY A 60 2.11 -6.60 21.77
N ALA A 61 2.68 -5.41 21.56
CA ALA A 61 2.07 -4.17 22.02
C ALA A 61 0.74 -3.88 21.30
N ASN A 62 -0.20 -3.29 22.03
CA ASN A 62 -1.44 -2.78 21.45
C ASN A 62 -1.23 -1.32 21.01
N LEU A 63 -0.99 -1.12 19.72
CA LEU A 63 -0.83 0.17 19.04
C LEU A 63 -2.06 0.52 18.18
N SER A 64 -3.22 -0.11 18.42
CA SER A 64 -4.43 0.14 17.64
C SER A 64 -4.79 1.63 17.68
N GLN A 65 -5.12 2.20 16.52
CA GLN A 65 -5.43 3.63 16.34
C GLN A 65 -4.30 4.60 16.74
N ALA A 66 -3.07 4.13 17.02
CA ALA A 66 -1.96 5.01 17.33
C ALA A 66 -1.55 5.84 16.11
N ASN A 67 -1.08 7.07 16.34
CA ASN A 67 -0.53 7.91 15.29
C ASN A 67 1.00 7.86 15.34
N LEU A 68 1.60 7.02 14.51
CA LEU A 68 3.04 6.83 14.32
C LEU A 68 3.53 7.49 13.02
N SER A 69 2.80 8.47 12.48
CA SER A 69 3.15 9.11 11.22
C SER A 69 4.56 9.69 11.29
N GLN A 70 5.39 9.39 10.29
CA GLN A 70 6.80 9.80 10.18
C GLN A 70 7.69 9.36 11.36
N ALA A 71 7.24 8.43 12.21
CA ALA A 71 8.08 7.88 13.27
C ALA A 71 9.26 7.10 12.68
N ASN A 72 10.40 7.15 13.36
CA ASN A 72 11.53 6.27 13.05
C ASN A 72 11.37 4.98 13.85
N LEU A 73 10.98 3.89 13.20
CA LEU A 73 10.84 2.53 13.76
C LEU A 73 11.87 1.57 13.16
N SER A 74 12.98 2.10 12.62
CA SER A 74 14.00 1.26 11.99
C SER A 74 14.55 0.23 12.99
N GLY A 75 14.59 -1.03 12.57
CA GLY A 75 15.00 -2.16 13.42
C GLY A 75 14.12 -2.44 14.64
N ALA A 76 12.94 -1.82 14.77
CA ALA A 76 12.04 -2.08 15.89
C ALA A 76 11.45 -3.50 15.82
N ASP A 77 11.23 -4.11 16.98
CA ASP A 77 10.51 -5.37 17.10
C ASP A 77 9.03 -5.11 17.38
N LEU A 78 8.20 -5.24 16.34
CA LEU A 78 6.74 -5.12 16.34
C LEU A 78 6.07 -6.50 16.18
N SER A 79 6.78 -7.60 16.46
CA SER A 79 6.25 -8.94 16.27
C SER A 79 4.97 -9.15 17.08
N GLY A 80 3.91 -9.61 16.42
CA GLY A 80 2.59 -9.81 17.04
C GLY A 80 1.88 -8.55 17.54
N ALA A 81 2.38 -7.34 17.24
CA ALA A 81 1.74 -6.11 17.66
C ALA A 81 0.38 -5.91 16.97
N ASN A 82 -0.57 -5.32 17.69
CA ASN A 82 -1.84 -4.90 17.12
C ASN A 82 -1.72 -3.45 16.63
N LEU A 83 -1.72 -3.26 15.30
CA LEU A 83 -1.65 -1.96 14.64
C LEU A 83 -2.98 -1.58 13.96
N THR A 84 -4.08 -2.24 14.29
CA THR A 84 -5.38 -2.00 13.65
C THR A 84 -5.75 -0.51 13.65
N GLY A 85 -5.93 0.07 12.47
CA GLY A 85 -6.26 1.49 12.28
C GLY A 85 -5.14 2.48 12.62
N ALA A 86 -3.92 2.02 12.90
CA ALA A 86 -2.80 2.91 13.19
C ALA A 86 -2.37 3.70 11.93
N SER A 87 -1.88 4.92 12.14
CA SER A 87 -1.24 5.70 11.09
C SER A 87 0.27 5.51 11.14
N LEU A 88 0.84 4.84 10.14
CA LEU A 88 2.28 4.70 9.87
C LEU A 88 2.69 5.51 8.62
N TYR A 89 1.90 6.52 8.25
CA TYR A 89 2.14 7.35 7.07
C TYR A 89 3.58 7.91 7.09
N GLY A 90 4.37 7.58 6.07
CA GLY A 90 5.76 8.06 5.96
C GLY A 90 6.72 7.52 7.03
N ALA A 91 6.33 6.53 7.84
CA ALA A 91 7.18 5.98 8.89
C ALA A 91 8.37 5.20 8.30
N ASN A 92 9.51 5.23 9.00
CA ASN A 92 10.66 4.40 8.65
C ASN A 92 10.60 3.07 9.39
N LEU A 93 10.23 1.99 8.70
CA LEU A 93 10.18 0.61 9.20
C LEU A 93 11.34 -0.23 8.64
N THR A 94 12.43 0.40 8.17
CA THR A 94 13.56 -0.31 7.57
C THR A 94 14.14 -1.32 8.58
N GLY A 95 14.19 -2.59 8.19
CA GLY A 95 14.67 -3.68 9.05
C GLY A 95 13.77 -4.02 10.25
N ALA A 96 12.57 -3.44 10.37
CA ALA A 96 11.66 -3.72 11.48
C ALA A 96 11.08 -5.14 11.38
N ASN A 97 10.87 -5.78 12.52
CA ASN A 97 10.20 -7.07 12.58
C ASN A 97 8.70 -6.89 12.83
N LEU A 98 7.86 -7.08 11.82
CA LEU A 98 6.40 -7.05 11.94
C LEU A 98 5.77 -8.44 11.89
N SER A 99 6.55 -9.52 12.09
CA SER A 99 6.03 -10.89 11.94
C SER A 99 4.78 -11.12 12.80
N GLY A 100 3.68 -11.58 12.18
CA GLY A 100 2.41 -11.83 12.86
C GLY A 100 1.69 -10.60 13.40
N ALA A 101 2.12 -9.37 13.07
CA ALA A 101 1.40 -8.15 13.43
C ALA A 101 0.05 -8.07 12.72
N ILE A 102 -0.93 -7.44 13.39
CA ILE A 102 -2.27 -7.20 12.85
C ILE A 102 -2.28 -5.80 12.20
N LEU A 103 -2.42 -5.74 10.88
CA LEU A 103 -2.31 -4.52 10.08
C LEU A 103 -3.65 -4.06 9.46
N ASP A 104 -4.76 -4.55 9.99
CA ASP A 104 -6.09 -4.23 9.45
C ASP A 104 -6.35 -2.71 9.45
N ASN A 105 -6.71 -2.15 8.29
CA ASN A 105 -6.93 -0.72 8.09
C ASN A 105 -5.75 0.18 8.50
N THR A 106 -4.52 -0.36 8.54
CA THR A 106 -3.33 0.42 8.87
C THR A 106 -2.93 1.30 7.68
N ASP A 107 -2.55 2.55 7.95
CA ASP A 107 -2.02 3.45 6.92
C ASP A 107 -0.50 3.30 6.82
N LEU A 108 -0.02 2.53 5.85
CA LEU A 108 1.39 2.34 5.49
C LEU A 108 1.80 3.19 4.27
N ARG A 109 0.97 4.15 3.85
CA ARG A 109 1.29 4.95 2.66
C ARG A 109 2.61 5.69 2.86
N SER A 110 3.45 5.66 1.83
CA SER A 110 4.79 6.28 1.85
C SER A 110 5.74 5.75 2.94
N ALA A 111 5.44 4.64 3.61
CA ALA A 111 6.33 4.04 4.59
C ALA A 111 7.53 3.34 3.94
N TYR A 112 8.65 3.28 4.65
CA TYR A 112 9.88 2.60 4.21
C TYR A 112 9.98 1.22 4.85
N LEU A 113 9.84 0.16 4.06
CA LEU A 113 9.76 -1.24 4.49
C LEU A 113 10.96 -2.09 4.06
N THR A 114 12.04 -1.46 3.56
CA THR A 114 13.22 -2.19 3.10
C THR A 114 13.74 -3.11 4.20
N ASN A 115 13.93 -4.40 3.89
CA ASN A 115 14.34 -5.44 4.85
C ASN A 115 13.39 -5.66 6.05
N ALA A 116 12.16 -5.13 6.02
CA ALA A 116 11.18 -5.43 7.06
C ALA A 116 10.71 -6.89 6.95
N ASN A 117 10.42 -7.51 8.09
CA ASN A 117 9.85 -8.86 8.14
C ASN A 117 8.32 -8.79 8.29
N LEU A 118 7.59 -9.21 7.26
CA LEU A 118 6.12 -9.23 7.24
C LEU A 118 5.55 -10.66 7.24
N VAL A 119 6.34 -11.67 7.60
CA VAL A 119 5.87 -13.07 7.63
C VAL A 119 4.66 -13.22 8.57
N GLY A 120 3.60 -13.84 8.06
CA GLY A 120 2.37 -14.07 8.82
C GLY A 120 1.50 -12.83 9.01
N THR A 121 1.81 -11.71 8.35
CA THR A 121 0.94 -10.53 8.30
C THR A 121 0.00 -10.59 7.11
N LYS A 122 -1.12 -9.87 7.21
CA LYS A 122 -2.07 -9.67 6.11
C LYS A 122 -2.21 -8.18 5.83
N LEU A 123 -2.17 -7.82 4.55
CA LEU A 123 -2.28 -6.43 4.08
C LEU A 123 -3.55 -6.16 3.27
N ASP A 124 -4.53 -7.08 3.28
CA ASP A 124 -5.73 -7.01 2.45
C ASP A 124 -6.51 -5.70 2.60
N THR A 125 -6.51 -5.12 3.81
CA THR A 125 -7.20 -3.87 4.14
C THR A 125 -6.25 -2.72 4.47
N ALA A 126 -4.93 -2.93 4.35
CA ALA A 126 -3.94 -1.91 4.63
C ALA A 126 -3.79 -0.94 3.45
N TYR A 127 -3.52 0.33 3.74
CA TYR A 127 -3.23 1.33 2.73
C TYR A 127 -1.72 1.38 2.49
N VAL A 128 -1.24 0.80 1.39
CA VAL A 128 0.21 0.65 1.13
C VAL A 128 0.75 1.55 0.02
N GLN A 129 -0.07 2.46 -0.50
CA GLN A 129 0.26 3.23 -1.69
C GLN A 129 1.51 4.11 -1.47
N GLY A 130 2.43 4.06 -2.43
CA GLY A 130 3.73 4.73 -2.36
C GLY A 130 4.70 4.17 -1.30
N SER A 131 4.40 3.05 -0.63
CA SER A 131 5.38 2.41 0.25
C SER A 131 6.60 1.95 -0.53
N TYR A 132 7.77 1.97 0.10
CA TYR A 132 9.05 1.68 -0.54
C TYR A 132 9.71 0.43 0.06
N GLY A 133 10.24 -0.44 -0.80
CA GLY A 133 10.98 -1.64 -0.37
C GLY A 133 10.11 -2.69 0.32
N MET A 134 8.82 -2.78 -0.05
CA MET A 134 7.93 -3.82 0.46
C MET A 134 8.54 -5.23 0.22
N PRO A 135 8.59 -6.12 1.22
CA PRO A 135 9.17 -7.46 1.04
C PRO A 135 8.21 -8.41 0.30
N ASN A 136 8.76 -9.41 -0.41
CA ASN A 136 7.99 -10.44 -1.13
C ASN A 136 6.98 -11.19 -0.22
N SER A 137 7.23 -11.26 1.09
CA SER A 137 6.34 -11.90 2.06
C SER A 137 5.06 -11.11 2.35
N ALA A 138 4.93 -9.88 1.82
CA ALA A 138 3.84 -8.97 2.13
C ALA A 138 2.54 -9.30 1.37
N GLY A 139 2.58 -10.09 0.30
CA GLY A 139 1.40 -10.40 -0.49
C GLY A 139 1.61 -11.44 -1.57
N THR A 140 0.55 -11.74 -2.31
CA THR A 140 0.53 -12.62 -3.47
C THR A 140 0.96 -11.88 -4.75
N PRO A 141 1.34 -12.58 -5.83
CA PRO A 141 1.59 -11.94 -7.13
C PRO A 141 0.46 -11.01 -7.57
N GLN A 142 -0.80 -11.44 -7.39
CA GLN A 142 -1.99 -10.67 -7.74
C GLN A 142 -2.13 -9.40 -6.91
N GLN A 143 -1.85 -9.45 -5.59
CA GLN A 143 -1.91 -8.26 -4.73
C GLN A 143 -0.86 -7.23 -5.15
N PHE A 144 0.37 -7.66 -5.40
CA PHE A 144 1.43 -6.79 -5.91
C PHE A 144 1.06 -6.17 -7.26
N PHE A 145 0.54 -6.96 -8.19
CA PHE A 145 0.05 -6.44 -9.47
C PHE A 145 -1.05 -5.40 -9.30
N ASN A 146 -2.03 -5.65 -8.43
CA ASN A 146 -3.11 -4.71 -8.13
C ASN A 146 -2.57 -3.39 -7.54
N TRP A 147 -1.61 -3.44 -6.64
CA TRP A 147 -0.95 -2.24 -6.11
C TRP A 147 -0.17 -1.49 -7.20
N GLY A 148 0.53 -2.22 -8.08
CA GLY A 148 1.21 -1.63 -9.23
C GLY A 148 0.25 -0.88 -10.18
N LEU A 149 -0.94 -1.44 -10.42
CA LEU A 149 -1.97 -0.77 -11.24
C LEU A 149 -2.49 0.51 -10.58
N ILE A 150 -2.69 0.48 -9.26
CA ILE A 150 -3.11 1.67 -8.49
C ILE A 150 -2.07 2.78 -8.61
N GLU A 151 -0.78 2.46 -8.46
CA GLU A 151 0.31 3.44 -8.62
C GLU A 151 0.41 3.96 -10.07
N SER A 152 0.27 3.07 -11.06
CA SER A 152 0.27 3.44 -12.47
C SER A 152 -0.83 4.45 -12.79
N LYS A 153 -2.04 4.24 -12.25
CA LYS A 153 -3.18 5.15 -12.42
C LYS A 153 -2.95 6.52 -11.79
N LYS A 154 -2.15 6.59 -10.72
CA LYS A 154 -1.76 7.85 -10.06
C LYS A 154 -0.59 8.56 -10.77
N GLY A 155 0.01 7.96 -11.79
CA GLY A 155 1.22 8.47 -12.44
C GLY A 155 2.52 8.11 -11.72
N ASN A 156 2.47 7.32 -10.64
CA ASN A 156 3.63 6.89 -9.86
C ASN A 156 4.31 5.67 -10.51
N HIS A 157 4.77 5.83 -11.75
CA HIS A 157 5.26 4.71 -12.57
C HIS A 157 6.49 4.00 -11.98
N GLY A 158 7.36 4.71 -11.24
CA GLY A 158 8.49 4.08 -10.54
C GLY A 158 8.04 3.09 -9.48
N ALA A 159 7.14 3.52 -8.58
CA ALA A 159 6.57 2.65 -7.55
C ALA A 159 5.75 1.50 -8.16
N ALA A 160 5.07 1.75 -9.28
CA ALA A 160 4.37 0.69 -10.01
C ALA A 160 5.33 -0.40 -10.49
N VAL A 161 6.48 -0.01 -11.07
CA VAL A 161 7.52 -0.97 -11.51
C VAL A 161 8.04 -1.81 -10.35
N ASP A 162 8.26 -1.22 -9.18
CA ASP A 162 8.70 -1.96 -8.00
C ASP A 162 7.68 -3.03 -7.58
N TYR A 163 6.38 -2.69 -7.60
CA TYR A 163 5.32 -3.66 -7.33
C TYR A 163 5.22 -4.75 -8.40
N TYR A 164 5.35 -4.42 -9.68
CA TYR A 164 5.37 -5.45 -10.72
C TYR A 164 6.61 -6.36 -10.63
N ASN A 165 7.76 -5.83 -10.21
CA ASN A 165 8.95 -6.64 -9.94
C ASN A 165 8.69 -7.66 -8.83
N GLN A 166 8.01 -7.25 -7.75
CA GLN A 166 7.61 -8.16 -6.66
C GLN A 166 6.68 -9.26 -7.17
N ALA A 167 5.67 -8.88 -7.96
CA ALA A 167 4.75 -9.85 -8.57
C ALA A 167 5.49 -10.89 -9.41
N LEU A 168 6.44 -10.45 -10.25
CA LEU A 168 7.23 -11.29 -11.14
C LEU A 168 8.31 -12.12 -10.43
N ASN A 169 8.79 -11.65 -9.28
CA ASN A 169 9.68 -12.44 -8.43
C ASN A 169 8.94 -13.62 -7.79
N LEU A 170 7.65 -13.46 -7.50
CA LEU A 170 6.80 -14.50 -6.92
C LEU A 170 6.21 -15.43 -7.99
N ASP A 171 5.84 -14.90 -9.14
CA ASP A 171 5.34 -15.65 -10.30
C ASP A 171 6.00 -15.16 -11.61
N PRO A 172 7.09 -15.82 -12.04
CA PRO A 172 7.81 -15.45 -13.26
C PRO A 172 7.06 -15.63 -14.57
N ILE A 173 5.90 -16.32 -14.57
CA ILE A 173 5.06 -16.51 -15.77
C ILE A 173 3.82 -15.61 -15.76
N PHE A 174 3.76 -14.62 -14.86
CA PHE A 174 2.62 -13.72 -14.73
C PHE A 174 2.58 -12.67 -15.85
N ALA A 175 2.06 -13.06 -17.02
CA ALA A 175 2.05 -12.26 -18.25
C ALA A 175 1.46 -10.84 -18.10
N PRO A 176 0.35 -10.62 -17.37
CA PRO A 176 -0.19 -9.27 -17.15
C PRO A 176 0.81 -8.33 -16.46
N ALA A 177 1.62 -8.83 -15.52
CA ALA A 177 2.60 -8.02 -14.81
C ALA A 177 3.75 -7.56 -15.74
N TYR A 178 4.19 -8.40 -16.68
CA TYR A 178 5.15 -7.99 -17.71
C TYR A 178 4.58 -6.87 -18.59
N LEU A 179 3.36 -7.02 -19.13
CA LEU A 179 2.76 -5.99 -19.97
C LEU A 179 2.60 -4.66 -19.21
N ALA A 180 2.09 -4.72 -17.97
CA ALA A 180 1.91 -3.52 -17.15
C ALA A 180 3.24 -2.86 -16.77
N ARG A 181 4.27 -3.65 -16.46
CA ARG A 181 5.63 -3.14 -16.21
C ARG A 181 6.24 -2.53 -17.47
N GLY A 182 6.00 -3.13 -18.63
CA GLY A 182 6.45 -2.60 -19.92
C GLY A 182 5.85 -1.22 -20.21
N ILE A 183 4.53 -1.07 -20.02
CA ILE A 183 3.83 0.23 -20.15
C ILE A 183 4.38 1.26 -19.16
N ALA A 184 4.59 0.87 -17.89
CA ALA A 184 5.15 1.77 -16.88
C ALA A 184 6.60 2.20 -17.23
N ASN A 185 7.43 1.26 -17.70
CA ASN A 185 8.79 1.53 -18.16
C ASN A 185 8.80 2.49 -19.37
N TYR A 186 7.88 2.32 -20.32
CA TYR A 186 7.76 3.23 -21.46
C TYR A 186 7.45 4.66 -21.00
N ARG A 187 6.52 4.82 -20.06
CA ARG A 187 6.16 6.12 -19.49
C ARG A 187 7.30 6.77 -18.68
N LEU A 188 8.24 5.96 -18.19
CA LEU A 188 9.48 6.43 -17.56
C LEU A 188 10.60 6.73 -18.57
N GLY A 189 10.36 6.55 -19.88
CA GLY A 189 11.37 6.72 -20.93
C GLY A 189 12.32 5.53 -21.10
N ASN A 190 12.10 4.42 -20.40
CA ASN A 190 12.92 3.22 -20.48
C ASN A 190 12.46 2.30 -21.63
N GLN A 191 12.60 2.76 -22.88
CA GLN A 191 12.06 2.08 -24.06
C GLN A 191 12.59 0.64 -24.23
N ASP A 192 13.89 0.40 -24.02
CA ASP A 192 14.48 -0.95 -24.14
C ASP A 192 13.86 -1.94 -23.13
N LYS A 193 13.62 -1.48 -21.89
CA LYS A 193 12.97 -2.30 -20.86
C LYS A 193 11.50 -2.56 -21.22
N ALA A 194 10.83 -1.52 -21.71
CA ALA A 194 9.44 -1.62 -22.14
C ALA A 194 9.24 -2.64 -23.26
N GLN A 195 10.12 -2.60 -24.27
CA GLN A 195 10.09 -3.53 -25.39
C GLN A 195 10.32 -4.96 -24.90
N LYS A 196 11.38 -5.19 -24.11
CA LYS A 196 11.69 -6.52 -23.58
C LYS A 196 10.54 -7.10 -22.74
N ASP A 197 9.93 -6.29 -21.89
CA ASP A 197 8.79 -6.71 -21.09
C ASP A 197 7.58 -7.07 -21.96
N ALA A 198 7.31 -6.28 -23.01
CA ALA A 198 6.21 -6.53 -23.92
C ALA A 198 6.41 -7.80 -24.77
N GLU A 199 7.63 -8.07 -25.25
CA GLU A 199 7.98 -9.31 -25.96
C GLU A 199 7.74 -10.55 -25.08
N VAL A 200 8.17 -10.50 -23.81
CA VAL A 200 7.93 -11.58 -22.85
C VAL A 200 6.42 -11.75 -22.60
N ALA A 201 5.69 -10.65 -22.40
CA ALA A 201 4.24 -10.71 -22.21
C ALA A 201 3.52 -11.34 -23.40
N THR A 202 3.86 -10.96 -24.64
CA THR A 202 3.26 -11.54 -25.87
C THR A 202 3.46 -13.05 -25.95
N ASN A 203 4.70 -13.51 -25.72
CA ASN A 203 5.01 -14.94 -25.73
C ASN A 203 4.24 -15.71 -24.64
N LEU A 204 4.18 -15.18 -23.42
CA LEU A 204 3.45 -15.81 -22.33
C LEU A 204 1.94 -15.84 -22.58
N PHE A 205 1.34 -14.74 -23.05
CA PHE A 205 -0.08 -14.71 -23.37
C PHE A 205 -0.45 -15.70 -24.49
N GLN A 206 0.42 -15.86 -25.50
CA GLN A 206 0.23 -16.87 -26.54
C GLN A 206 0.25 -18.30 -25.96
N GLN A 207 1.22 -18.61 -25.10
CA GLN A 207 1.32 -19.91 -24.43
C GLN A 207 0.12 -20.19 -23.51
N GLN A 208 -0.38 -19.14 -22.86
CA GLN A 208 -1.55 -19.17 -21.97
C GLN A 208 -2.88 -19.15 -22.74
N GLN A 209 -2.86 -19.13 -24.08
CA GLN A 209 -4.05 -19.03 -24.92
C GLN A 209 -4.94 -17.81 -24.59
N ASN A 210 -4.35 -16.75 -24.03
CA ASN A 210 -5.04 -15.51 -23.71
C ASN A 210 -4.97 -14.56 -24.91
N GLN A 211 -5.96 -14.68 -25.80
CA GLN A 211 -5.99 -13.92 -27.05
C GLN A 211 -6.07 -12.40 -26.83
N ALA A 212 -6.80 -11.95 -25.81
CA ALA A 212 -6.92 -10.53 -25.51
C ALA A 212 -5.58 -9.94 -25.04
N GLY A 213 -4.86 -10.65 -24.15
CA GLY A 213 -3.55 -10.23 -23.67
C GLY A 213 -2.48 -10.28 -24.77
N TYR A 214 -2.54 -11.30 -25.64
CA TYR A 214 -1.69 -11.39 -26.81
C TYR A 214 -1.88 -10.18 -27.73
N GLN A 215 -3.12 -9.86 -28.09
CA GLN A 215 -3.42 -8.68 -28.92
C GLN A 215 -2.99 -7.37 -28.26
N ALA A 216 -3.25 -7.23 -26.95
CA ALA A 216 -2.86 -6.04 -26.18
C ALA A 216 -1.34 -5.79 -26.22
N SER A 217 -0.55 -6.84 -25.97
CA SER A 217 0.91 -6.76 -25.95
C SER A 217 1.51 -6.60 -27.35
N ALA A 218 0.97 -7.30 -28.36
CA ALA A 218 1.39 -7.14 -29.76
C ALA A 218 1.12 -5.73 -30.29
N ASN A 219 -0.04 -5.16 -29.98
CA ASN A 219 -0.38 -3.78 -30.36
C ASN A 219 0.55 -2.77 -29.68
N PHE A 220 0.89 -3.00 -28.41
CA PHE A 220 1.84 -2.15 -27.70
C PHE A 220 3.23 -2.16 -28.36
N LEU A 221 3.75 -3.34 -28.74
CA LEU A 221 5.00 -3.48 -29.47
C LEU A 221 4.97 -2.78 -30.83
N ALA A 222 3.92 -3.03 -31.62
CA ALA A 222 3.78 -2.43 -32.95
C ALA A 222 3.80 -0.89 -32.87
N ASN A 223 3.07 -0.31 -31.92
CA ASN A 223 3.03 1.14 -31.75
C ASN A 223 4.37 1.72 -31.24
N MET A 224 5.09 1.02 -30.37
CA MET A 224 6.43 1.43 -29.96
C MET A 224 7.40 1.47 -31.15
N GLU A 225 7.32 0.49 -32.05
CA GLU A 225 8.17 0.43 -33.24
C GLU A 225 7.84 1.54 -34.24
N ILE A 226 6.54 1.81 -34.46
CA ILE A 226 6.10 2.94 -35.28
C ILE A 226 6.73 4.24 -34.77
N ILE A 227 6.63 4.52 -33.47
CA ILE A 227 7.21 5.74 -32.87
C ILE A 227 8.73 5.76 -32.95
N ARG A 228 9.39 4.61 -32.80
CA ARG A 228 10.86 4.51 -32.91
C ARG A 228 11.33 4.83 -34.34
N GLN A 229 10.58 4.39 -35.35
CA GLN A 229 10.85 4.67 -36.75
C GLN A 229 10.41 6.09 -37.17
N ALA A 230 9.30 6.58 -36.60
CA ALA A 230 8.70 7.87 -36.85
C ALA A 230 9.30 8.95 -35.94
N ASN A 231 10.45 9.51 -36.34
CA ASN A 231 10.99 10.69 -35.67
C ASN A 231 10.24 12.01 -36.00
N ARG A 232 9.11 12.02 -36.76
CA ARG A 232 8.45 13.26 -37.24
C ARG A 232 6.96 13.14 -37.69
N ASP A 233 5.99 12.73 -36.85
CA ASP A 233 4.57 13.07 -37.16
C ASP A 233 3.67 13.23 -35.90
N PRO A 234 3.02 14.39 -35.67
CA PRO A 234 2.21 14.62 -34.47
C PRO A 234 0.94 13.78 -34.37
N GLU A 235 0.32 13.35 -35.48
CA GLU A 235 -0.94 12.60 -35.44
C GLU A 235 -0.77 11.16 -34.90
N GLU A 236 0.29 10.45 -35.29
CA GLU A 236 0.56 9.07 -34.82
C GLU A 236 0.89 9.02 -33.32
N THR A 237 1.48 10.09 -32.77
CA THR A 237 1.75 10.19 -31.32
C THR A 237 0.47 10.31 -30.47
N SER A 238 -0.63 10.81 -31.07
CA SER A 238 -1.92 11.03 -30.39
C SER A 238 -2.68 9.72 -30.17
N GLU A 239 -2.74 8.84 -31.17
CA GLU A 239 -3.40 7.53 -31.04
C GLU A 239 -2.71 6.64 -30.02
N PHE A 240 -1.38 6.66 -29.99
CA PHE A 240 -0.64 5.89 -29.01
C PHE A 240 -0.77 6.44 -27.59
N THR A 241 -0.80 7.77 -27.41
CA THR A 241 -1.08 8.33 -26.07
C THR A 241 -2.48 7.97 -25.60
N ASN A 242 -3.49 7.93 -26.48
CA ASN A 242 -4.83 7.44 -26.17
C ASN A 242 -4.84 5.95 -25.79
N PHE A 243 -4.11 5.10 -26.53
CA PHE A 243 -3.92 3.70 -26.16
C PHE A 243 -3.28 3.56 -24.78
N LEU A 244 -2.20 4.29 -24.50
CA LEU A 244 -1.52 4.26 -23.20
C LEU A 244 -2.44 4.69 -22.06
N GLN A 245 -3.36 5.64 -22.29
CA GLN A 245 -4.37 6.05 -21.31
C GLN A 245 -5.43 4.96 -21.11
N GLY A 246 -5.86 4.27 -22.17
CA GLY A 246 -6.82 3.16 -22.13
C GLY A 246 -6.24 1.80 -21.70
N ALA A 247 -4.92 1.63 -21.70
CA ALA A 247 -4.28 0.37 -21.35
C ALA A 247 -4.43 0.01 -19.87
N ALA A 248 -4.66 0.99 -18.99
CA ALA A 248 -5.03 0.72 -17.60
C ALA A 248 -6.39 -0.01 -17.50
N SER A 249 -7.38 0.38 -18.31
CA SER A 249 -8.67 -0.32 -18.42
C SER A 249 -8.54 -1.70 -19.04
N LEU A 250 -7.65 -1.87 -20.04
CA LEU A 250 -7.40 -3.17 -20.66
C LEU A 250 -6.71 -4.14 -19.68
N ALA A 251 -5.74 -3.66 -18.91
CA ALA A 251 -5.09 -4.45 -17.86
C ALA A 251 -6.07 -4.88 -16.75
N LEU A 252 -7.06 -4.04 -16.40
CA LEU A 252 -8.17 -4.44 -15.52
C LEU A 252 -9.08 -5.49 -16.17
N GLN A 253 -9.37 -5.37 -17.47
CA GLN A 253 -10.22 -6.33 -18.20
C GLN A 253 -9.55 -7.70 -18.37
N LEU A 254 -8.22 -7.74 -18.50
CA LEU A 254 -7.45 -8.99 -18.58
C LEU A 254 -7.47 -9.81 -17.27
N MET A 255 -7.92 -9.22 -16.15
CA MET A 255 -8.13 -9.95 -14.89
C MET A 255 -9.42 -10.78 -14.86
N MET A 256 -10.37 -10.55 -15.77
CA MET A 256 -11.67 -11.26 -15.74
C MET A 256 -11.64 -12.66 -16.37
N PHE A 257 -10.46 -13.14 -16.80
CA PHE A 257 -10.30 -14.43 -17.47
C PHE A 257 -9.37 -15.41 -16.73
N PHE A 258 -9.09 -15.17 -15.44
CA PHE A 258 -8.33 -16.07 -14.56
C PHE A 258 -9.05 -16.27 -13.23
#